data_AF-A0A7J2HL80-F1
#
_entry.id   AF-A0A7J2HL80-F1
#
_cell.length_a   1.000
_cell.length_b   1.000
_cell.length_c   1.000
_cell.angle_alpha   90.00
_cell.angle_beta   90.00
_cell.angle_gamma   90.00
#
_symmetry.space_group_name_H-M   'P 1'
#
loop_
_entity.id
_entity.type
_entity.pdbx_description
1 polymer ?
#
loop_
_entity_poly.entity_id
_entity_poly.type
_entity_poly.pdbx_seq_one_letter_code
_entity_poly.pdbx_strand_id
1 'polypeptide(L)'
;MDLSGLQVYYGYYDASFILVGFVGSAEGLVHLGFYRSLDNFVEKVRKRFGKLSPNVEEFRDLIELLEKYFSGQRVEFNYPVILNGTEFQLRVWMKVKEIPYGEVRSYGWVAKNIGRDKAARAVGNALKRNPVALIIPCHRVVRKNGSLGGFGCGVEIKRKLLSIEGVKL
;
A
#
# COMPACT_ATOMS: atom_id res chain seq x y z
N MET A 1 2.01 14.40 10.51
CA MET A 1 1.40 13.42 11.42
C MET A 1 2.19 13.55 12.69
N ASP A 2 1.56 14.15 13.69
CA ASP A 2 2.13 14.16 15.02
C ASP A 2 1.94 12.75 15.60
N LEU A 3 3.04 12.08 15.90
CA LEU A 3 3.04 10.75 16.54
C LEU A 3 3.40 10.89 18.03
N SER A 4 3.39 12.12 18.57
CA SER A 4 3.71 12.37 19.98
C SER A 4 2.78 11.55 20.88
N GLY A 5 3.38 10.70 21.71
CA GLY A 5 2.68 9.83 22.66
C GLY A 5 2.38 8.40 22.17
N LEU A 6 2.44 8.11 20.87
CA LEU A 6 2.27 6.73 20.37
C LEU A 6 3.60 6.01 20.29
N GLN A 7 3.70 4.84 20.93
CA GLN A 7 4.82 3.94 20.73
C GLN A 7 4.67 3.28 19.36
N VAL A 8 5.55 3.65 18.42
CA VAL A 8 5.53 3.17 17.04
C VAL A 8 6.68 2.21 16.82
N TYR A 9 6.38 1.09 16.17
CA TYR A 9 7.33 0.04 15.83
C TYR A 9 7.42 -0.14 14.32
N TYR A 10 8.49 -0.81 13.89
CA TYR A 10 8.55 -1.35 12.54
C TYR A 10 8.57 -2.88 12.57
N GLY A 11 8.06 -3.47 11.50
CA GLY A 11 8.17 -4.89 11.21
C GLY A 11 8.37 -5.10 9.72
N TYR A 12 8.60 -6.34 9.32
CA TYR A 12 8.77 -6.71 7.93
C TYR A 12 8.34 -8.14 7.67
N TYR A 13 8.07 -8.44 6.41
CA TYR A 13 7.80 -9.77 5.87
C TYR A 13 8.62 -9.96 4.59
N ASP A 14 9.31 -11.10 4.47
CA ASP A 14 10.04 -11.43 3.26
C ASP A 14 9.17 -12.28 2.33
N ALA A 15 8.77 -11.71 1.19
CA ALA A 15 7.98 -12.40 0.18
C ALA A 15 8.84 -13.18 -0.84
N SER A 16 10.10 -13.47 -0.51
CA SER A 16 11.13 -14.13 -1.34
C SER A 16 11.60 -13.37 -2.58
N PHE A 17 10.76 -12.50 -3.15
CA PHE A 17 11.11 -11.64 -4.30
C PHE A 17 11.16 -10.15 -3.97
N ILE A 18 10.66 -9.77 -2.78
CA ILE A 18 10.63 -8.39 -2.30
C ILE A 18 10.43 -8.40 -0.78
N LEU A 19 11.01 -7.42 -0.09
CA LEU A 19 10.72 -7.20 1.32
C LEU A 19 9.52 -6.27 1.48
N VAL A 20 8.53 -6.68 2.26
CA VAL A 20 7.40 -5.85 2.67
C VAL A 20 7.72 -5.28 4.03
N GLY A 21 7.90 -3.96 4.10
CA GLY A 21 8.22 -3.26 5.35
C GLY A 21 7.05 -2.41 5.80
N PHE A 22 6.73 -2.44 7.10
CA PHE A 22 5.60 -1.71 7.67
C PHE A 22 5.97 -1.03 9.00
N VAL A 23 5.27 0.07 9.29
CA VAL A 23 5.42 0.87 10.50
C VAL A 23 4.03 1.16 11.04
N GLY A 24 3.85 1.02 12.36
CA GLY A 24 2.56 1.23 13.01
C GLY A 24 2.64 1.12 14.52
N SER A 25 1.47 1.23 15.14
CA SER A 25 1.22 0.96 16.56
C SER A 25 0.03 0.00 16.69
N ALA A 26 -0.40 -0.28 17.92
CA ALA A 26 -1.62 -1.04 18.19
C ALA A 26 -2.89 -0.43 17.55
N GLU A 27 -2.88 0.87 17.21
CA GLU A 27 -4.01 1.54 16.56
C GLU A 27 -4.05 1.36 15.03
N GLY A 28 -2.93 0.94 14.42
CA GLY A 28 -2.86 0.65 13.00
C GLY A 28 -1.56 1.04 12.31
N LEU A 29 -1.50 0.77 11.00
CA LEU A 29 -0.35 1.09 10.18
C LEU A 29 -0.35 2.55 9.75
N VAL A 30 0.80 3.20 9.89
CA VAL A 30 1.10 4.50 9.28
C VAL A 30 1.87 4.35 7.96
N HIS A 31 2.48 3.17 7.74
CA HIS A 31 3.26 2.88 6.56
C HIS A 31 3.27 1.39 6.22
N LEU A 32 3.13 1.06 4.93
CA LEU A 32 3.42 -0.25 4.36
C LEU A 32 3.96 -0.04 2.95
N GLY A 33 5.14 -0.59 2.66
CA GLY A 33 5.75 -0.48 1.34
C GLY A 33 6.67 -1.64 1.00
N PHE A 34 7.23 -1.57 -0.21
CA PHE A 34 8.09 -2.60 -0.78
C PHE A 34 9.53 -2.11 -0.89
N TYR A 35 10.48 -2.96 -0.51
CA TYR A 35 11.88 -2.62 -0.32
C TYR A 35 12.79 -3.72 -0.86
N ARG A 36 13.99 -3.32 -1.30
CA ARG A 36 14.99 -4.24 -1.86
C ARG A 36 15.71 -5.06 -0.79
N SER A 37 15.80 -4.55 0.44
CA SER A 37 16.46 -5.19 1.58
C SER A 37 15.96 -4.59 2.89
N LEU A 38 16.24 -5.28 4.00
CA LEU A 38 15.93 -4.79 5.34
C LEU A 38 16.67 -3.49 5.65
N ASP A 39 17.96 -3.40 5.30
CA ASP A 39 18.74 -2.18 5.49
C ASP A 39 18.14 -0.98 4.74
N ASN A 40 17.71 -1.19 3.48
CA ASN A 40 17.06 -0.13 2.70
C ASN A 40 15.75 0.33 3.33
N PHE A 41 14.99 -0.60 3.90
CA PHE A 41 13.76 -0.30 4.60
C PHE A 41 14.04 0.50 5.87
N VAL A 42 14.89 -0.02 6.76
CA VAL A 42 15.23 0.57 8.05
C VAL A 42 15.81 1.98 7.89
N GLU A 43 16.71 2.18 6.92
CA GLU A 43 17.27 3.50 6.62
C GLU A 43 16.17 4.50 6.24
N LYS A 44 15.25 4.11 5.35
CA LYS A 44 14.18 4.99 4.85
C LYS A 44 13.16 5.34 5.93
N VAL A 45 12.76 4.37 6.76
CA VAL A 45 11.78 4.65 7.83
C VAL A 45 12.40 5.47 8.95
N ARG A 46 13.68 5.25 9.28
CA ARG A 46 14.38 6.10 10.27
C ARG A 46 14.46 7.55 9.84
N LYS A 47 14.75 7.80 8.55
CA LYS A 47 14.74 9.16 7.98
C LYS A 47 13.37 9.83 8.05
N ARG A 48 12.28 9.05 8.01
CA ARG A 48 10.90 9.57 7.94
C ARG A 48 10.21 9.69 9.29
N PHE A 49 10.42 8.73 10.17
CA PHE A 49 9.70 8.56 11.44
C PHE A 49 10.60 8.71 12.67
N GLY A 50 11.91 8.94 12.48
CA GLY A 50 12.88 9.00 13.56
C GLY A 50 13.31 7.61 14.04
N LYS A 51 13.87 7.55 15.25
CA LYS A 51 14.36 6.29 15.82
C LYS A 51 13.17 5.37 16.16
N LEU A 52 13.09 4.23 15.47
CA LEU A 52 12.10 3.18 15.69
C LEU A 52 12.78 1.88 16.13
N SER A 53 12.09 1.12 16.96
CA SER A 53 12.48 -0.24 17.37
C SER A 53 11.71 -1.28 16.56
N PRO A 54 12.31 -2.43 16.23
CA PRO A 54 11.58 -3.55 15.65
C PRO A 54 10.62 -4.14 16.69
N ASN A 55 9.44 -4.58 16.26
CA ASN A 55 8.57 -5.44 17.05
C ASN A 55 7.70 -6.28 16.12
N VAL A 56 8.05 -7.56 15.94
CA VAL A 56 7.34 -8.45 15.02
C VAL A 56 6.00 -8.91 15.60
N GLU A 57 5.91 -9.06 16.92
CA GLU A 57 4.72 -9.56 17.62
C GLU A 57 3.52 -8.62 17.48
N GLU A 58 3.76 -7.30 17.51
CA GLU A 58 2.71 -6.28 17.26
C GLU A 58 2.08 -6.37 15.87
N PHE A 59 2.71 -7.11 14.95
CA PHE A 59 2.25 -7.26 13.57
C PHE A 59 1.98 -8.72 13.21
N ARG A 60 1.80 -9.61 14.18
CA ARG A 60 1.57 -11.04 13.92
C ARG A 60 0.39 -11.26 12.96
N ASP A 61 -0.75 -10.62 13.22
CA ASP A 61 -1.94 -10.74 12.37
C ASP A 61 -1.69 -10.23 10.94
N LEU A 62 -0.91 -9.14 10.79
CA LEU A 62 -0.53 -8.64 9.48
C LEU A 62 0.37 -9.63 8.74
N ILE A 63 1.33 -10.23 9.44
CA ILE A 63 2.25 -11.21 8.87
C ILE A 63 1.49 -12.44 8.38
N GLU A 64 0.53 -12.95 9.15
CA GLU A 64 -0.33 -14.06 8.72
C GLU A 64 -1.16 -13.71 7.47
N LEU A 65 -1.68 -12.48 7.39
CA LEU A 65 -2.39 -12.00 6.19
C LEU A 65 -1.46 -11.91 4.97
N LEU A 66 -0.22 -11.43 5.16
CA LEU A 66 0.77 -11.34 4.10
C LEU A 66 1.19 -12.74 3.62
N GLU A 67 1.37 -13.70 4.53
CA GLU A 67 1.68 -15.09 4.19
C GLU A 67 0.58 -15.73 3.34
N LYS A 68 -0.69 -15.59 3.74
CA LYS A 68 -1.84 -16.03 2.93
C LYS A 68 -1.87 -15.34 1.56
N TYR A 69 -1.64 -14.03 1.51
CA TYR A 69 -1.66 -13.28 0.26
C TYR A 69 -0.54 -13.73 -0.70
N PHE A 70 0.70 -13.81 -0.23
CA PHE A 70 1.84 -14.19 -1.07
C PHE A 70 1.89 -15.68 -1.42
N SER A 71 1.17 -16.54 -0.69
CA SER A 71 0.93 -17.94 -1.11
C SER A 71 -0.17 -18.08 -2.18
N GLY A 72 -0.77 -16.97 -2.63
CA GLY A 72 -1.80 -16.96 -3.67
C GLY A 72 -3.22 -17.19 -3.16
N GLN A 73 -3.43 -17.21 -1.83
CA GLN A 73 -4.76 -17.29 -1.26
C GLN A 73 -5.46 -15.94 -1.40
N ARG A 74 -6.79 -15.97 -1.59
CA ARG A 74 -7.60 -14.77 -1.56
C ARG A 74 -7.62 -14.20 -0.14
N VAL A 75 -7.27 -12.92 -0.03
CA VAL A 75 -7.23 -12.21 1.26
C VAL A 75 -7.97 -10.88 1.14
N GLU A 76 -8.77 -10.57 2.16
CA GLU A 76 -9.30 -9.24 2.38
C GLU A 76 -8.42 -8.50 3.40
N PHE A 77 -7.75 -7.45 2.95
CA PHE A 77 -6.89 -6.64 3.81
C PHE A 77 -7.71 -5.66 4.66
N ASN A 78 -8.43 -6.19 5.65
CA ASN A 78 -9.11 -5.39 6.66
C ASN A 78 -8.18 -5.11 7.86
N TYR A 79 -7.10 -4.38 7.61
CA TYR A 79 -6.14 -3.98 8.64
C TYR A 79 -6.32 -2.48 8.98
N PRO A 80 -6.30 -2.08 10.26
CA PRO A 80 -6.40 -0.67 10.66
C PRO A 80 -5.25 0.17 10.09
N VAL A 81 -5.58 1.37 9.58
CA VAL A 81 -4.60 2.30 9.01
C VAL A 81 -4.85 3.71 9.52
N ILE A 82 -3.77 4.42 9.81
CA ILE A 82 -3.78 5.83 10.21
C ILE A 82 -3.28 6.61 9.01
N LEU A 83 -4.17 7.35 8.35
CA LEU A 83 -3.86 8.10 7.13
C LEU A 83 -3.68 9.58 7.43
N ASN A 84 -2.60 10.15 6.91
CA ASN A 84 -2.39 11.60 6.89
C ASN A 84 -2.10 12.05 5.47
N GLY A 85 -2.99 12.86 4.91
CA GLY A 85 -2.91 13.37 3.56
C GLY A 85 -3.84 14.54 3.35
N THR A 86 -3.76 15.17 2.18
CA THR A 86 -4.73 16.20 1.79
C THR A 86 -6.12 15.57 1.62
N GLU A 87 -7.17 16.40 1.70
CA GLU A 87 -8.56 15.96 1.44
C GLU A 87 -8.68 15.18 0.12
N PHE A 88 -8.00 15.65 -0.94
CA PHE A 88 -7.98 14.95 -2.23
C PHE A 88 -7.27 13.58 -2.15
N GLN A 89 -6.16 13.49 -1.43
CA GLN A 89 -5.44 12.22 -1.25
C GLN A 89 -6.29 11.22 -0.48
N LEU A 90 -6.89 11.64 0.63
CA LEU A 90 -7.76 10.79 1.46
C LEU A 90 -8.93 10.24 0.63
N ARG A 91 -9.62 11.10 -0.15
CA ARG A 91 -10.70 10.65 -1.05
C ARG A 91 -10.23 9.62 -2.08
N VAL A 92 -9.08 9.85 -2.71
CA VAL A 92 -8.50 8.90 -3.68
C VAL A 92 -8.16 7.57 -3.01
N TRP A 93 -7.49 7.61 -1.87
CA TRP A 93 -7.05 6.43 -1.14
C TRP A 93 -8.22 5.58 -0.65
N MET A 94 -9.23 6.22 -0.04
CA MET A 94 -10.44 5.54 0.39
C MET A 94 -11.19 4.93 -0.79
N LYS A 95 -11.30 5.66 -1.92
CA LYS A 95 -11.99 5.10 -3.08
C LYS A 95 -11.24 3.92 -3.71
N VAL A 96 -9.91 3.92 -3.66
CA VAL A 96 -9.09 2.80 -4.16
C VAL A 96 -9.15 1.59 -3.22
N LYS A 97 -9.31 1.81 -1.90
CA LYS A 97 -9.51 0.73 -0.91
C LYS A 97 -10.75 -0.12 -1.22
N GLU A 98 -11.76 0.46 -1.88
CA GLU A 98 -12.98 -0.26 -2.30
C GLU A 98 -12.80 -1.18 -3.52
N ILE A 99 -11.65 -1.15 -4.22
CA ILE A 99 -11.45 -2.00 -5.42
C ILE A 99 -11.24 -3.45 -4.97
N PRO A 100 -12.10 -4.41 -5.37
CA PRO A 100 -12.00 -5.80 -4.90
C PRO A 100 -10.71 -6.51 -5.30
N TYR A 101 -10.36 -7.55 -4.55
CA TYR A 101 -9.28 -8.47 -4.91
C TYR A 101 -9.54 -9.07 -6.30
N GLY A 102 -8.51 -9.09 -7.16
CA GLY A 102 -8.62 -9.65 -8.51
C GLY A 102 -9.31 -8.73 -9.51
N GLU A 103 -9.66 -7.50 -9.12
CA GLU A 103 -10.24 -6.51 -10.01
C GLU A 103 -9.33 -5.30 -10.20
N VAL A 104 -9.45 -4.66 -11.37
CA VAL A 104 -8.76 -3.41 -11.68
C VAL A 104 -9.73 -2.31 -12.03
N ARG A 105 -9.31 -1.06 -11.81
CA ARG A 105 -10.02 0.14 -12.26
C ARG A 105 -9.06 1.09 -12.93
N SER A 106 -9.57 1.95 -13.82
CA SER A 106 -8.74 2.98 -14.44
C SER A 106 -8.56 4.19 -13.53
N TYR A 107 -7.48 4.96 -13.71
CA TYR A 107 -7.33 6.26 -13.03
C TYR A 107 -8.53 7.19 -13.26
N GLY A 108 -9.14 7.15 -14.46
CA GLY A 108 -10.34 7.91 -14.79
C GLY A 108 -11.59 7.41 -14.05
N TRP A 109 -11.70 6.10 -13.83
CA TRP A 109 -12.78 5.54 -13.01
C TRP A 109 -12.70 6.08 -11.58
N VAL A 110 -11.51 6.08 -10.97
CA VAL A 110 -11.33 6.64 -9.62
C VAL A 110 -11.68 8.12 -9.60
N ALA A 111 -11.17 8.89 -10.59
CA ALA A 111 -11.42 10.32 -10.71
C ALA A 111 -12.93 10.64 -10.80
N LYS A 112 -13.67 9.89 -11.62
CA LYS A 112 -15.13 10.02 -11.74
C LYS A 112 -15.85 9.72 -10.43
N ASN A 113 -15.47 8.65 -9.74
CA ASN A 113 -16.16 8.24 -8.52
C ASN A 113 -15.83 9.09 -7.29
N ILE A 114 -14.84 9.98 -7.35
CA ILE A 114 -14.60 11.01 -6.33
C ILE A 114 -15.17 12.39 -6.73
N GLY A 115 -15.98 12.45 -7.80
CA GLY A 115 -16.59 13.68 -8.31
C GLY A 115 -15.62 14.63 -9.01
N ARG A 116 -14.52 14.11 -9.58
CA ARG A 116 -13.45 14.89 -10.21
C ARG A 116 -13.05 14.30 -11.57
N ASP A 117 -14.00 14.19 -12.50
CA ASP A 117 -13.86 13.47 -13.79
C ASP A 117 -12.57 13.74 -14.58
N LYS A 118 -12.07 14.98 -14.56
CA LYS A 118 -10.85 15.39 -15.30
C LYS A 118 -9.55 15.17 -14.52
N ALA A 119 -9.59 14.55 -13.34
CA ALA A 119 -8.47 14.47 -12.40
C ALA A 119 -7.64 13.17 -12.48
N ALA A 120 -7.72 12.38 -13.56
CA ALA A 120 -7.00 11.09 -13.68
C ALA A 120 -5.48 11.20 -13.41
N ARG A 121 -4.82 12.27 -13.89
CA ARG A 121 -3.39 12.51 -13.62
C ARG A 121 -3.14 12.84 -12.14
N ALA A 122 -4.02 13.63 -11.53
CA ALA A 122 -3.93 13.98 -10.11
C ALA A 122 -4.16 12.75 -9.22
N VAL A 123 -5.08 11.85 -9.60
CA VAL A 123 -5.26 10.53 -8.95
C VAL A 123 -3.94 9.75 -8.99
N GLY A 124 -3.28 9.67 -10.15
CA GLY A 124 -1.98 9.01 -10.26
C GLY A 124 -0.92 9.59 -9.32
N ASN A 125 -0.89 10.91 -9.15
CA ASN A 125 0.02 11.58 -8.21
C ASN A 125 -0.34 11.32 -6.74
N ALA A 126 -1.63 11.25 -6.39
CA ALA A 126 -2.08 10.88 -5.05
C ALA A 126 -1.72 9.42 -4.72
N LEU A 127 -1.83 8.51 -5.69
CA LEU A 127 -1.48 7.09 -5.51
C LEU A 127 0.03 6.85 -5.37
N LYS A 128 0.87 7.69 -5.98
CA LYS A 128 2.34 7.67 -5.73
C LYS A 128 2.69 7.98 -4.27
N ARG A 129 1.79 8.66 -3.55
CA ARG A 129 1.94 9.04 -2.14
C ARG A 129 1.16 8.14 -1.20
N ASN A 130 0.60 7.03 -1.70
CA ASN A 130 -0.08 6.04 -0.85
C ASN A 130 0.87 5.58 0.27
N PRO A 131 0.53 5.81 1.56
CA PRO A 131 1.40 5.44 2.65
C PRO A 131 1.35 3.94 2.98
N VAL A 132 0.25 3.24 2.66
CA VAL A 132 0.01 1.85 3.07
C VAL A 132 -0.39 1.01 1.85
N ALA A 133 0.63 0.61 1.06
CA ALA A 133 0.43 -0.28 -0.08
C ALA A 133 -0.20 -1.62 0.37
N LEU A 134 -0.79 -2.38 -0.56
CA LEU A 134 -1.65 -3.55 -0.32
C LEU A 134 -2.98 -3.23 0.39
N ILE A 135 -2.95 -2.57 1.55
CA ILE A 135 -4.16 -2.18 2.28
C ILE A 135 -4.95 -1.14 1.50
N ILE A 136 -4.28 -0.11 0.99
CA ILE A 136 -4.78 0.70 -0.13
C ILE A 136 -4.18 0.08 -1.40
N PRO A 137 -4.96 -0.64 -2.22
CA PRO A 137 -4.45 -1.46 -3.31
C PRO A 137 -4.19 -0.63 -4.56
N CYS A 138 -3.25 0.32 -4.50
CA CYS A 138 -2.94 1.21 -5.62
C CYS A 138 -2.35 0.49 -6.85
N HIS A 139 -1.91 -0.76 -6.70
CA HIS A 139 -1.55 -1.65 -7.81
C HIS A 139 -2.75 -2.06 -8.68
N ARG A 140 -3.97 -2.04 -8.13
CA ARG A 140 -5.22 -2.32 -8.87
C ARG A 140 -5.68 -1.17 -9.78
N VAL A 141 -5.00 -0.02 -9.75
CA VAL A 141 -5.33 1.12 -10.62
C VAL A 141 -4.44 1.15 -11.86
N VAL A 142 -5.03 0.99 -13.05
CA VAL A 142 -4.31 0.84 -14.34
C VAL A 142 -4.69 1.93 -15.35
N ARG A 143 -4.01 1.96 -16.51
CA ARG A 143 -4.41 2.89 -17.58
C ARG A 143 -5.70 2.40 -18.24
N LYS A 144 -6.44 3.32 -18.90
CA LYS A 144 -7.72 3.01 -19.54
C LYS A 144 -7.60 1.90 -20.61
N ASN A 145 -6.46 1.79 -21.28
CA ASN A 145 -6.18 0.78 -22.30
C ASN A 145 -5.71 -0.58 -21.72
N GLY A 146 -5.85 -0.81 -20.42
CA GLY A 146 -5.40 -2.04 -19.76
C GLY A 146 -3.91 -2.09 -19.41
N SER A 147 -3.06 -1.26 -20.04
CA SER A 147 -1.62 -1.27 -19.75
C SER A 147 -1.29 -0.77 -18.33
N LEU A 148 -0.18 -1.27 -17.79
CA LEU A 148 0.31 -0.84 -16.48
C LEU A 148 0.74 0.62 -16.51
N GLY A 149 0.11 1.44 -15.67
CA GLY A 149 0.62 2.75 -15.29
C GLY A 149 1.76 2.65 -14.27
N GLY A 150 2.40 3.78 -13.99
CA GLY A 150 3.47 3.85 -12.98
C GLY A 150 3.01 3.37 -11.59
N PHE A 151 3.96 2.83 -10.83
CA PHE A 151 3.77 2.36 -9.46
C PHE A 151 4.91 2.89 -8.59
N GLY A 152 4.59 3.41 -7.41
CA GLY A 152 5.59 4.01 -6.52
C GLY A 152 6.73 3.06 -6.14
N CYS A 153 6.45 1.75 -6.15
CA CYS A 153 7.42 0.70 -5.83
C CYS A 153 7.97 -0.05 -7.07
N GLY A 154 7.68 0.44 -8.28
CA GLY A 154 8.15 -0.17 -9.54
C GLY A 154 7.11 -1.04 -10.25
N VAL A 155 7.10 -0.98 -11.58
CA VAL A 155 6.08 -1.64 -12.42
C VAL A 155 6.12 -3.17 -12.29
N GLU A 156 7.30 -3.76 -12.10
CA GLU A 156 7.43 -5.21 -11.91
C GLU A 156 6.75 -5.71 -10.63
N ILE A 157 6.83 -4.95 -9.53
CA ILE A 157 6.11 -5.29 -8.30
C ILE A 157 4.61 -5.24 -8.54
N LYS A 158 4.11 -4.18 -9.19
CA LYS A 158 2.70 -4.07 -9.56
C LYS A 158 2.22 -5.26 -10.39
N ARG A 159 3.02 -5.70 -11.37
CA ARG A 159 2.70 -6.88 -12.20
C ARG A 159 2.62 -8.16 -11.35
N LYS A 160 3.60 -8.38 -10.47
CA LYS A 160 3.60 -9.56 -9.56
C LYS A 160 2.38 -9.56 -8.64
N LEU A 161 2.04 -8.44 -8.01
CA LEU A 161 0.86 -8.31 -7.15
C LEU A 161 -0.44 -8.62 -7.91
N LEU A 162 -0.58 -8.08 -9.12
CA LEU A 162 -1.74 -8.38 -9.97
C LEU A 162 -1.81 -9.86 -10.35
N SER A 163 -0.66 -10.49 -10.65
CA SER A 163 -0.59 -11.92 -10.96
C SER A 163 -0.95 -12.80 -9.77
N ILE A 164 -0.53 -12.43 -8.55
CA ILE A 164 -0.96 -13.10 -7.30
C ILE A 164 -2.49 -13.04 -7.19
N GLU A 165 -3.08 -11.90 -7.54
CA GLU A 165 -4.53 -11.71 -7.54
C GLU A 165 -5.26 -12.34 -8.74
N GLY A 166 -4.56 -13.09 -9.60
CA GLY A 166 -5.14 -13.75 -10.77
C GLY A 166 -5.45 -12.82 -11.95
N VAL A 167 -4.99 -11.56 -11.91
CA VAL A 167 -5.19 -10.58 -12.98
C VAL A 167 -4.14 -10.74 -14.07
N LYS A 168 -4.58 -10.95 -15.32
CA LYS A 168 -3.72 -11.04 -16.52
C LYS A 168 -3.81 -9.73 -17.31
N LEU A 169 -2.71 -8.98 -17.39
CA LEU A 169 -2.57 -7.69 -18.11
C LEU A 169 -1.27 -7.60 -18.91
#